data_AF-A0ABD7L4A4-F1
#
_entry.id   AF-A0ABD7L4A4-F1
#
_cell.length_a   1.000
_cell.length_b   1.000
_cell.length_c   1.000
_cell.angle_alpha   90.00
_cell.angle_beta   90.00
_cell.angle_gamma   90.00
#
_symmetry.space_group_name_H-M   'P 1'
#
loop_
_entity.id
_entity.type
_entity.pdbx_description
1 polymer ?
#
loop_
_entity_poly.entity_id
_entity_poly.type
_entity_poly.pdbx_seq_one_letter_code
_entity_poly.pdbx_strand_id
1 'polypeptide(L)'
;MKTSKVIREIANEIENVFRNNESAEPNPFALAQLEVLHSRMRLHCGYCFERTTKIISLAKDFYSVRKHQLHPGGADGVLRDVCVNLEEMRAWASLWEKNGK
;
A
#
# COMPACT_ATOMS: atom_id res chain seq x y z
N MET A 1 -1.94 10.70 18.66
CA MET A 1 -2.38 10.92 17.26
C MET A 1 -3.62 10.08 17.00
N LYS A 2 -4.71 10.62 16.43
CA LYS A 2 -5.92 9.82 16.13
C LYS A 2 -5.58 8.76 15.10
N THR A 3 -6.07 7.54 15.28
CA THR A 3 -5.70 6.38 14.46
C THR A 3 -6.07 6.57 12.98
N SER A 4 -7.18 7.28 12.71
CA SER A 4 -7.57 7.70 11.35
C SER A 4 -6.53 8.59 10.64
N LYS A 5 -5.85 9.47 11.38
CA LYS A 5 -4.75 10.30 10.84
C LYS A 5 -3.57 9.43 10.45
N VAL A 6 -3.19 8.48 11.32
CA VAL A 6 -2.07 7.56 11.08
C VAL A 6 -2.30 6.72 9.83
N ILE A 7 -3.52 6.19 9.65
CA ILE A 7 -3.87 5.40 8.45
C ILE A 7 -3.66 6.24 7.19
N ARG A 8 -4.13 7.50 7.17
CA ARG A 8 -4.02 8.37 5.99
C ARG A 8 -2.57 8.74 5.70
N GLU A 9 -1.78 9.04 6.73
CA GLU A 9 -0.35 9.28 6.59
C GLU A 9 0.36 8.08 5.96
N ILE A 10 0.15 6.87 6.50
CA ILE A 10 0.75 5.65 5.95
C ILE A 10 0.27 5.38 4.51
N ALA A 11 -1.02 5.54 4.21
CA ALA A 11 -1.53 5.36 2.85
C ALA A 11 -0.87 6.32 1.85
N ASN A 12 -0.67 7.59 2.24
CA ASN A 12 0.01 8.57 1.39
C ASN A 12 1.51 8.27 1.25
N GLU A 13 2.17 7.83 2.32
CA GLU A 13 3.57 7.38 2.27
C GLU A 13 3.74 6.19 1.31
N ILE A 14 2.83 5.20 1.34
CA ILE A 14 2.83 4.08 0.39
C ILE A 14 2.66 4.57 -1.05
N GLU A 15 1.68 5.44 -1.32
CA GLU A 15 1.46 5.99 -2.66
C GLU A 15 2.72 6.72 -3.18
N ASN A 16 3.37 7.50 -2.31
CA ASN A 16 4.59 8.20 -2.65
C ASN A 16 5.75 7.24 -2.99
N VAL A 17 5.83 6.07 -2.35
CA VAL A 17 6.84 5.06 -2.72
C VAL A 17 6.66 4.64 -4.18
N PHE A 18 5.43 4.34 -4.62
CA PHE A 18 5.17 3.98 -6.02
C PHE A 18 5.39 5.16 -6.98
N ARG A 19 4.92 6.35 -6.63
CA ARG A 19 5.11 7.56 -7.46
C ARG A 19 6.57 7.94 -7.64
N ASN A 20 7.42 7.69 -6.63
CA ASN A 20 8.84 7.99 -6.71
C ASN A 20 9.65 6.85 -7.39
N ASN A 21 9.02 5.69 -7.65
CA ASN A 21 9.67 4.50 -8.17
C ASN A 21 8.77 3.83 -9.22
N GLU A 22 8.40 4.57 -10.27
CA GLU A 22 7.38 4.15 -11.23
C GLU A 22 7.81 3.01 -12.15
N SER A 23 9.12 2.73 -12.25
CA SER A 23 9.63 1.63 -13.07
C SER A 23 9.29 0.27 -12.45
N ALA A 24 8.62 -0.58 -13.23
CA ALA A 24 8.34 -1.98 -12.90
C ALA A 24 9.60 -2.87 -13.04
N GLU A 25 10.66 -2.48 -12.35
CA GLU A 25 11.96 -3.15 -12.33
C GLU A 25 12.34 -3.52 -10.88
N PRO A 26 13.27 -4.46 -10.66
CA PRO A 26 13.74 -4.79 -9.32
C PRO A 26 14.15 -3.57 -8.49
N ASN A 27 13.41 -3.32 -7.41
CA ASN A 27 13.64 -2.18 -6.52
C ASN A 27 13.58 -2.63 -5.04
N PRO A 28 14.70 -3.15 -4.50
CA PRO A 28 14.74 -3.60 -3.10
C PRO A 28 14.56 -2.44 -2.11
N PHE A 29 14.90 -1.21 -2.49
CA PHE A 29 14.74 -0.03 -1.66
C PHE A 29 13.27 0.37 -1.48
N ALA A 30 12.48 0.35 -2.56
CA ALA A 30 11.04 0.56 -2.50
C ALA A 30 10.35 -0.53 -1.65
N LEU A 31 10.72 -1.81 -1.85
CA LEU A 31 10.20 -2.91 -1.05
C LEU A 31 10.50 -2.76 0.46
N ALA A 32 11.73 -2.37 0.81
CA ALA A 32 12.11 -2.15 2.20
C ALA A 32 11.29 -1.03 2.86
N GLN A 33 11.05 0.08 2.15
CA GLN A 33 10.18 1.16 2.65
C GLN A 33 8.75 0.68 2.89
N LEU A 34 8.18 -0.11 1.97
CA LEU A 34 6.83 -0.65 2.12
C LEU A 34 6.71 -1.61 3.33
N GLU A 35 7.72 -2.44 3.58
CA GLU A 35 7.76 -3.34 4.75
C GLU A 35 7.81 -2.55 6.08
N VAL A 36 8.52 -1.41 6.13
CA VAL A 36 8.51 -0.50 7.28
C VAL A 36 7.12 0.10 7.50
N LEU A 37 6.47 0.57 6.45
CA LEU A 37 5.11 1.15 6.50
C LEU A 37 4.06 0.11 6.95
N HIS A 38 4.18 -1.12 6.46
CA HIS A 38 3.34 -2.25 6.88
C HIS A 38 3.51 -2.58 8.36
N SER A 39 4.76 -2.64 8.83
CA SER A 39 5.07 -2.89 10.24
C SER A 39 4.48 -1.80 11.15
N ARG A 40 4.57 -0.52 10.73
CA ARG A 40 3.91 0.59 11.43
C ARG A 40 2.39 0.41 11.47
N MET A 41 1.75 0.03 10.37
CA MET A 41 0.29 -0.15 10.30
C MET A 41 -0.23 -1.19 11.30
N ARG A 42 0.54 -2.26 11.55
CA ARG A 42 0.20 -3.34 12.49
C ARG A 42 -0.18 -2.83 13.88
N LEU A 43 0.46 -1.76 14.33
CA LEU A 43 0.27 -1.19 15.66
C LEU A 43 -1.00 -0.35 15.78
N HIS A 44 -1.67 -0.05 14.66
CA HIS A 44 -2.75 0.92 14.60
C HIS A 44 -4.07 0.32 14.14
N CYS A 45 -4.08 -0.54 13.10
CA CYS A 45 -5.33 -1.02 12.52
C CYS A 45 -5.18 -2.41 11.89
N GLY A 46 -5.90 -3.41 12.40
CA GLY A 46 -5.91 -4.77 11.84
C GLY A 46 -6.45 -4.85 10.41
N TYR A 47 -7.56 -4.16 10.13
CA TYR A 47 -8.14 -4.11 8.77
C TYR A 47 -7.16 -3.50 7.76
N CYS A 48 -6.58 -2.34 8.09
CA CYS A 48 -5.61 -1.70 7.19
C CYS A 48 -4.29 -2.47 7.13
N PHE A 49 -3.92 -3.21 8.18
CA PHE A 49 -2.76 -4.09 8.15
C PHE A 49 -2.92 -5.17 7.06
N GLU A 50 -4.09 -5.82 6.96
CA GLU A 50 -4.38 -6.77 5.88
C GLU A 50 -4.28 -6.13 4.49
N ARG A 51 -4.73 -4.87 4.33
CA ARG A 51 -4.59 -4.13 3.06
C ARG A 51 -3.12 -3.86 2.73
N THR A 52 -2.32 -3.48 3.72
CA THR A 52 -0.87 -3.31 3.51
C THR A 52 -0.15 -4.63 3.20
N THR A 53 -0.61 -5.78 3.74
CA THR A 53 -0.09 -7.11 3.34
C THR A 53 -0.35 -7.38 1.86
N LYS A 54 -1.56 -7.09 1.36
CA LYS A 54 -1.90 -7.22 -0.06
C LYS A 54 -1.03 -6.30 -0.93
N ILE A 55 -0.86 -5.04 -0.52
CA ILE A 55 -0.01 -4.07 -1.21
C ILE A 55 1.45 -4.56 -1.29
N ILE A 56 2.00 -5.17 -0.23
CA ILE A 56 3.36 -5.74 -0.27
C ILE A 56 3.46 -6.89 -1.27
N SER A 57 2.46 -7.77 -1.32
CA SER A 57 2.43 -8.85 -2.31
C SER A 57 2.44 -8.27 -3.73
N LEU A 58 1.59 -7.29 -4.00
CA LEU A 58 1.53 -6.59 -5.28
C LEU A 58 2.85 -5.87 -5.60
N ALA A 59 3.47 -5.22 -4.62
CA ALA A 59 4.76 -4.56 -4.80
C ALA A 59 5.88 -5.55 -5.16
N LYS A 60 5.87 -6.75 -4.55
CA LYS A 60 6.81 -7.83 -4.88
C LYS A 60 6.62 -8.34 -6.31
N ASP A 61 5.41 -8.27 -6.85
CA ASP A 61 5.15 -8.60 -8.24
C ASP A 61 5.54 -7.45 -9.17
N PHE A 62 5.19 -6.20 -8.82
CA PHE A 62 5.56 -4.98 -9.55
C PHE A 62 7.08 -4.85 -9.72
N TYR A 63 7.82 -4.84 -8.62
CA TYR A 63 9.28 -4.72 -8.57
C TYR A 63 10.00 -6.06 -8.76
N SER A 64 9.43 -6.96 -9.55
CA SER A 64 10.11 -8.19 -9.97
C SER A 64 10.63 -8.05 -11.39
N VAL A 65 11.54 -8.95 -11.77
CA VAL A 65 12.06 -8.98 -13.15
C VAL A 65 10.95 -9.25 -14.18
N ARG A 66 9.94 -10.07 -13.85
CA ARG A 66 8.91 -10.51 -14.81
C ARG A 66 7.52 -10.81 -14.25
N LYS A 67 7.32 -10.89 -12.93
CA LYS A 67 6.02 -11.32 -12.37
C LYS A 67 4.90 -10.33 -12.67
N HIS A 68 5.17 -9.03 -12.74
CA HIS A 68 4.17 -8.04 -13.15
C HIS A 68 3.61 -8.32 -14.56
N GLN A 69 4.37 -8.99 -15.45
CA GLN A 69 3.90 -9.38 -16.78
C GLN A 69 2.86 -10.50 -16.74
N LEU A 70 2.84 -11.28 -15.65
CA LEU A 70 1.89 -12.37 -15.42
C LEU A 70 0.62 -11.87 -14.70
N HIS A 71 0.64 -10.66 -14.16
CA HIS A 71 -0.53 -10.05 -13.52
C HIS A 71 -1.54 -9.61 -14.60
N PRO A 72 -2.85 -9.82 -14.40
CA PRO A 72 -3.86 -9.30 -15.32
C PRO A 72 -3.71 -7.78 -15.51
N GLY A 73 -3.51 -7.35 -16.75
CA GLY A 73 -3.25 -5.93 -17.06
C GLY A 73 -1.81 -5.47 -16.84
N GLY A 74 -0.87 -6.40 -16.64
CA GLY A 74 0.56 -6.09 -16.52
C GLY A 74 0.89 -5.26 -15.28
N ALA A 75 1.96 -4.46 -15.39
CA ALA A 75 2.37 -3.51 -14.34
C ALA A 75 1.26 -2.51 -13.96
N ASP A 76 0.53 -2.00 -14.95
CA ASP A 76 -0.60 -1.07 -14.71
C ASP A 76 -1.74 -1.75 -13.94
N GLY A 77 -1.98 -3.04 -14.19
CA GLY A 77 -2.92 -3.84 -13.42
C GLY A 77 -2.52 -3.95 -11.96
N VAL A 78 -1.23 -4.16 -11.69
CA VAL A 78 -0.70 -4.19 -10.32
C VAL A 78 -0.89 -2.84 -9.63
N LEU A 79 -0.56 -1.73 -10.29
CA LEU A 79 -0.73 -0.38 -9.73
C LEU A 79 -2.20 -0.06 -9.45
N ARG A 80 -3.12 -0.49 -10.32
CA ARG A 80 -4.56 -0.36 -10.11
C ARG A 80 -5.01 -1.08 -8.85
N ASP A 81 -4.57 -2.32 -8.63
CA ASP A 81 -4.92 -3.08 -7.44
C ASP A 81 -4.31 -2.49 -6.16
N VAL A 82 -3.11 -1.90 -6.26
CA VAL A 82 -2.51 -1.11 -5.16
C VAL A 82 -3.40 0.09 -4.83
N CYS A 83 -3.83 0.86 -5.83
CA CYS A 83 -4.72 2.01 -5.65
C CYS A 83 -6.05 1.62 -4.97
N VAL A 84 -6.67 0.52 -5.38
CA VAL A 84 -7.91 0.02 -4.73
C VAL A 84 -7.68 -0.24 -3.24
N ASN A 85 -6.59 -0.90 -2.86
CA ASN A 85 -6.29 -1.14 -1.44
C ASN A 85 -6.03 0.16 -0.65
N LEU A 86 -5.37 1.15 -1.27
CA LEU A 86 -5.16 2.47 -0.67
C LEU A 86 -6.45 3.26 -0.47
N GLU A 87 -7.36 3.22 -1.45
CA GLU A 87 -8.68 3.85 -1.37
C GLU A 87 -9.52 3.22 -0.25
N GLU A 88 -9.51 1.90 -0.12
CA GLU A 88 -10.19 1.21 0.98
C GLU A 88 -9.64 1.61 2.35
N MET A 89 -8.31 1.78 2.48
CA MET A 89 -7.70 2.29 3.71
C MET A 89 -8.18 3.71 4.04
N ARG A 90 -8.24 4.61 3.05
CA ARG A 90 -8.72 5.99 3.23
C ARG A 90 -10.21 6.06 3.56
N ALA A 91 -11.02 5.21 2.94
CA ALA A 91 -12.42 5.06 3.26
C ALA A 91 -12.59 4.58 4.71
N TRP A 92 -11.82 3.59 5.14
CA TRP A 92 -11.83 3.08 6.51
C TRP A 92 -11.45 4.14 7.54
N ALA A 93 -10.38 4.92 7.28
CA ALA A 93 -9.99 6.04 8.13
C ALA A 93 -11.12 7.07 8.29
N SER A 94 -11.87 7.32 7.21
CA SER A 94 -13.00 8.25 7.22
C SER A 94 -14.20 7.71 8.00
N LEU A 95 -14.44 6.40 7.98
CA LEU A 95 -15.45 5.75 8.84
C LEU A 95 -15.08 5.84 10.32
N TRP A 96 -13.80 5.63 10.67
CA TRP A 96 -13.32 5.79 12.04
C TRP A 96 -13.55 7.20 12.57
N GLU A 97 -13.17 8.21 11.79
CA GLU A 97 -13.35 9.61 12.16
C GLU A 97 -14.83 9.97 12.38
N LYS A 98 -15.73 9.50 11.49
CA LYS A 98 -17.17 9.68 11.64
C LYS A 98 -17.74 9.01 12.89
N ASN A 99 -17.18 7.87 13.28
CA ASN A 99 -17.59 7.11 14.46
C ASN A 99 -16.90 7.57 15.76
N GLY A 100 -16.12 8.65 15.72
CA GLY A 100 -15.42 9.20 16.89
C GLY A 100 -14.30 8.32 17.43
N LYS A 101 -13.76 7.40 16.63
CA LYS A 101 -12.66 6.48 16.97
C LYS A 101 -11.36 6.86 16.28
#